data_AF-A0A806X9D6-F1
#
_entry.id   AF-A0A806X9D6-F1
#
_cell.length_a   1.000
_cell.length_b   1.000
_cell.length_c   1.000
_cell.angle_alpha   90.00
_cell.angle_beta   90.00
_cell.angle_gamma   90.00
#
_symmetry.space_group_name_H-M   'P 1'
#
loop_
_entity.id
_entity.type
_entity.pdbx_description
1 polymer ?
#
loop_
_entity_poly.entity_id
_entity_poly.type
_entity_poly.pdbx_seq_one_letter_code
_entity_poly.pdbx_strand_id
1 'polypeptide(L)'
;MSIRIDQPKHLATVDGFTQKNGISDGHNSNAFYDAAKEYNVKIVSETPTGVNGITEVEYLIPTKDRAGNLTGNYKAATETKTIYDPKIFSDQKILELGQQAAVKGYKDAMASKNGQANVSVDGVNFRIYVDKTTGTVRNFHPN
;
A
#
# COMPACT_ATOMS: atom_id res chain seq x y z
N MET A 1 -18.97 -13.37 -5.90
CA MET A 1 -17.77 -12.51 -5.74
C MET A 1 -16.57 -13.42 -5.80
N SER A 2 -15.60 -13.11 -6.65
CA SER A 2 -14.35 -13.88 -6.75
C SER A 2 -13.19 -12.98 -6.37
N ILE A 3 -12.29 -13.47 -5.53
CA ILE A 3 -11.06 -12.78 -5.11
C ILE A 3 -9.90 -13.47 -5.80
N ARG A 4 -8.95 -12.71 -6.38
CA ARG A 4 -7.74 -13.32 -6.93
C ARG A 4 -6.90 -13.93 -5.78
N ILE A 5 -6.56 -15.20 -5.93
CA ILE A 5 -5.94 -16.05 -4.89
C ILE A 5 -4.48 -15.66 -4.58
N ASP A 6 -3.82 -14.88 -5.44
CA ASP A 6 -2.44 -14.42 -5.34
C ASP A 6 -2.24 -13.12 -4.52
N GLN A 7 -3.32 -12.46 -4.08
CA GLN A 7 -3.28 -11.23 -3.28
C GLN A 7 -2.46 -11.26 -1.97
N PRO A 8 -2.36 -12.36 -1.19
CA PRO A 8 -1.62 -12.36 0.06
C PRO A 8 -0.14 -11.97 -0.08
N LYS A 9 0.45 -12.23 -1.26
CA LYS A 9 1.88 -12.02 -1.51
C LYS A 9 2.27 -10.57 -1.82
N HIS A 10 1.30 -9.69 -2.01
CA HIS A 10 1.55 -8.30 -2.43
C HIS A 10 1.03 -7.29 -1.40
N LEU A 11 0.75 -7.70 -0.17
CA LEU A 11 0.31 -6.78 0.89
C LEU A 11 1.45 -6.46 1.86
N ALA A 12 2.07 -7.51 2.42
CA ALA A 12 3.14 -7.38 3.39
C ALA A 12 4.48 -7.07 2.74
N THR A 13 4.85 -7.81 1.70
CA THR A 13 6.14 -7.69 1.00
C THR A 13 6.11 -6.64 -0.09
N VAL A 14 7.30 -6.17 -0.48
CA VAL A 14 7.49 -5.19 -1.54
C VAL A 14 7.52 -5.91 -2.88
N ASP A 15 6.69 -5.44 -3.83
CA ASP A 15 6.64 -5.98 -5.19
C ASP A 15 7.73 -5.37 -6.08
N GLY A 16 8.12 -4.12 -5.79
CA GLY A 16 9.27 -3.50 -6.40
C GLY A 16 9.27 -1.98 -6.29
N PHE A 17 10.17 -1.36 -7.06
CA PHE A 17 10.33 0.08 -7.08
C PHE A 17 10.40 0.61 -8.51
N THR A 18 9.73 1.74 -8.76
CA THR A 18 9.88 2.47 -10.02
C THR A 18 10.04 3.97 -9.76
N GLN A 19 10.72 4.68 -10.67
CA GLN A 19 10.77 6.14 -10.59
C GLN A 19 9.37 6.76 -10.62
N LYS A 20 8.37 6.11 -11.24
CA LYS A 20 7.01 6.67 -11.39
C LYS A 20 6.16 6.51 -10.14
N ASN A 21 6.19 5.34 -9.52
CA ASN A 21 5.25 4.96 -8.46
C ASN A 21 5.92 4.79 -7.08
N GLY A 22 7.25 4.93 -6.99
CA GLY A 22 7.99 4.66 -5.76
C GLY A 22 7.95 3.17 -5.40
N ILE A 23 7.88 2.89 -4.10
CA ILE A 23 7.80 1.53 -3.54
C ILE A 23 6.37 1.00 -3.74
N SER A 24 6.25 -0.07 -4.51
CA SER A 24 4.99 -0.78 -4.75
C SER A 24 4.76 -1.82 -3.65
N ASP A 25 3.55 -1.84 -3.10
CA ASP A 25 3.18 -2.67 -1.94
C ASP A 25 4.08 -2.41 -0.72
N GLY A 26 4.44 -3.45 0.06
CA GLY A 26 5.29 -3.31 1.23
C GLY A 26 4.61 -2.60 2.41
N HIS A 27 3.38 -2.99 2.76
CA HIS A 27 2.66 -2.34 3.86
C HIS A 27 3.09 -2.84 5.24
N ASN A 28 3.87 -3.93 5.34
CA ASN A 28 4.56 -4.29 6.58
C ASN A 28 5.70 -3.31 6.84
N SER A 29 5.77 -2.70 8.02
CA SER A 29 6.78 -1.68 8.32
C SER A 29 8.22 -2.17 8.17
N ASN A 30 8.54 -3.41 8.56
CA ASN A 30 9.88 -3.97 8.37
C ASN A 30 10.24 -4.04 6.88
N ALA A 31 9.34 -4.58 6.05
CA ALA A 31 9.55 -4.69 4.62
C ALA A 31 9.67 -3.31 3.95
N PHE A 32 8.85 -2.34 4.38
CA PHE A 32 8.93 -0.97 3.89
C PHE A 32 10.29 -0.33 4.18
N TYR A 33 10.78 -0.41 5.43
CA TYR A 33 12.07 0.22 5.78
C TYR A 33 13.27 -0.49 5.17
N ASP A 34 13.19 -1.80 4.94
CA ASP A 34 14.24 -2.51 4.21
C ASP A 34 14.30 -2.05 2.74
N ALA A 35 13.15 -1.92 2.07
CA ALA A 35 13.08 -1.35 0.72
C ALA A 35 13.46 0.14 0.70
N ALA A 36 13.13 0.89 1.74
CA ALA A 36 13.51 2.30 1.84
C ALA A 36 15.03 2.46 1.82
N LYS A 37 15.75 1.57 2.53
CA LYS A 37 17.22 1.49 2.50
C LYS A 37 17.74 1.00 1.16
N GLU A 38 17.17 -0.08 0.62
CA GLU A 38 17.58 -0.67 -0.67
C GLU A 38 17.47 0.34 -1.81
N TYR A 39 16.36 1.08 -1.88
CA TYR A 39 16.09 2.03 -2.95
C TYR A 39 16.53 3.46 -2.64
N ASN A 40 17.16 3.67 -1.48
CA ASN A 40 17.68 4.97 -1.03
C ASN A 40 16.60 6.08 -1.11
N VAL A 41 15.38 5.75 -0.68
CA VAL A 41 14.31 6.75 -0.54
C VAL A 41 14.54 7.57 0.73
N LYS A 42 14.09 8.82 0.72
CA LYS A 42 14.22 9.70 1.88
C LYS A 42 12.89 9.79 2.61
N ILE A 43 12.83 9.27 3.83
CA ILE A 43 11.69 9.50 4.71
C ILE A 43 11.63 10.98 5.09
N VAL A 44 10.44 11.57 4.94
CA VAL A 44 10.15 12.98 5.22
C VAL A 44 9.40 13.12 6.52
N SER A 45 8.35 12.31 6.72
CA SER A 45 7.52 12.34 7.90
C SER A 45 6.91 10.96 8.17
N GLU A 46 6.58 10.73 9.43
CA GLU A 46 5.87 9.54 9.89
C GLU A 46 4.76 10.01 10.82
N THR A 47 3.52 9.80 10.40
CA THR A 47 2.33 10.29 11.10
C THR A 47 1.49 9.10 11.56
N PRO A 48 1.49 8.77 12.86
CA PRO A 48 0.58 7.76 13.40
C PRO A 48 -0.87 8.14 13.09
N THR A 49 -1.65 7.15 12.69
CA THR A 49 -3.10 7.34 12.53
C THR A 49 -3.81 7.25 13.89
N GLY A 50 -5.14 7.37 13.90
CA GLY A 50 -5.94 7.07 15.10
C GLY A 50 -5.94 5.59 15.51
N VAL A 51 -5.35 4.70 14.71
CA VAL A 51 -5.23 3.26 15.00
C VAL A 51 -3.81 2.93 15.42
N ASN A 52 -3.67 2.42 16.65
CA ASN A 52 -2.36 1.98 17.15
C ASN A 52 -1.73 0.96 16.21
N GLY A 53 -0.48 1.19 15.81
CA GLY A 53 0.25 0.33 14.89
C GLY A 53 -0.02 0.57 13.41
N ILE A 54 -0.76 1.62 13.03
CA ILE A 54 -0.91 2.06 11.63
C ILE A 54 -0.36 3.49 11.49
N THR A 55 0.57 3.68 10.55
CA THR A 55 1.31 4.94 10.33
C THR A 55 1.28 5.31 8.85
N GLU A 56 1.05 6.58 8.55
CA GLU A 56 1.29 7.15 7.22
C GLU A 56 2.72 7.68 7.13
N VAL A 57 3.48 7.18 6.17
CA VAL A 57 4.86 7.59 5.91
C VAL A 57 4.93 8.37 4.61
N GLU A 58 5.43 9.59 4.67
CA GLU A 58 5.78 10.36 3.49
C GLU A 58 7.26 10.18 3.17
N TYR A 59 7.57 9.92 1.90
CA TYR A 59 8.94 9.75 1.44
C TYR A 59 9.17 10.33 0.05
N LEU A 60 10.43 10.60 -0.27
CA LEU A 60 10.85 11.10 -1.58
C LEU A 60 11.60 10.01 -2.35
N ILE A 61 11.28 9.92 -3.64
CA ILE A 61 11.96 9.05 -4.61
C ILE A 61 13.28 9.71 -5.02
N PRO A 62 14.43 9.02 -4.96
CA PRO A 62 15.69 9.56 -5.45
C PRO A 62 15.67 9.68 -6.98
N THR A 63 16.32 10.71 -7.52
CA THR A 63 16.42 10.87 -8.97
C THR A 63 17.53 10.02 -9.55
N LYS A 64 17.27 9.45 -10.74
CA LYS A 64 18.23 8.68 -11.53
C LYS A 64 18.51 9.39 -12.85
N ASP A 65 19.76 9.31 -13.33
CA ASP A 65 20.13 9.76 -14.66
C ASP A 65 19.62 8.79 -15.75
N ARG A 66 19.92 9.09 -17.03
CA ARG A 66 19.51 8.21 -18.16
C ARG A 66 20.18 6.84 -18.15
N ALA A 67 21.31 6.68 -17.46
CA ALA A 67 22.01 5.42 -17.30
C ALA A 67 21.53 4.62 -16.07
N GLY A 68 20.63 5.21 -15.25
CA GLY A 68 20.07 4.59 -14.06
C GLY A 68 20.83 4.87 -12.76
N ASN A 69 21.87 5.72 -12.79
CA ASN A 69 22.65 6.06 -11.61
C ASN A 69 21.94 7.10 -10.74
N LEU A 70 22.08 7.01 -9.43
CA LEU A 70 21.57 8.02 -8.50
C LEU A 70 22.27 9.36 -8.74
N THR A 71 21.50 10.45 -8.82
CA THR A 71 22.06 11.79 -9.04
C THR A 71 22.38 12.54 -7.73
N GLY A 72 22.13 11.92 -6.57
CA GLY A 72 22.22 12.56 -5.25
C GLY A 72 21.06 13.51 -4.89
N ASN A 73 20.07 13.67 -5.77
CA ASN A 73 18.88 14.49 -5.55
C ASN A 73 17.63 13.62 -5.37
N TYR A 74 16.52 14.25 -5.00
CA TYR A 74 15.21 13.64 -4.84
C TYR A 74 14.17 14.37 -5.68
N LYS A 75 13.10 13.67 -6.06
CA LYS A 75 11.92 14.30 -6.65
C LYS A 75 11.30 15.28 -5.66
N ALA A 76 10.67 16.34 -6.16
CA ALA A 76 10.03 17.35 -5.31
C ALA A 76 8.71 16.86 -4.68
N ALA A 77 7.99 15.98 -5.36
CA ALA A 77 6.75 15.42 -4.86
C ALA A 77 7.03 14.26 -3.88
N THR A 78 6.32 14.26 -2.76
CA THR A 78 6.27 13.13 -1.82
C THR A 78 5.34 12.04 -2.32
N GLU A 79 5.73 10.81 -2.00
CA GLU A 79 4.86 9.65 -2.05
C GLU A 79 4.40 9.33 -0.62
N THR A 80 3.21 8.78 -0.48
CA THR A 80 2.65 8.36 0.81
C THR A 80 2.46 6.85 0.84
N LYS A 81 2.86 6.21 1.94
CA LYS A 81 2.63 4.79 2.22
C LYS A 81 2.01 4.63 3.60
N THR A 82 0.86 3.97 3.68
CA THR A 82 0.28 3.53 4.96
C THR A 82 0.86 2.18 5.34
N ILE A 83 1.61 2.10 6.43
CA ILE A 83 2.24 0.86 6.91
C ILE A 83 1.65 0.41 8.24
N TYR A 84 1.72 -0.89 8.52
CA TYR A 84 1.39 -1.47 9.82
C TYR A 84 2.63 -1.97 10.55
N ASP A 85 2.61 -1.88 11.89
CA ASP A 85 3.62 -2.48 12.76
C ASP A 85 3.33 -4.00 12.93
N PRO A 86 4.23 -4.90 12.47
CA PRO A 86 4.03 -6.34 12.58
C PRO A 86 3.99 -6.87 14.02
N LYS A 87 4.42 -6.07 15.01
CA LYS A 87 4.32 -6.43 16.43
C LYS A 87 2.92 -6.22 16.99
N ILE A 88 2.09 -5.39 16.32
CA ILE A 88 0.71 -5.10 16.71
C ILE A 88 -0.26 -5.85 15.78
N PHE A 89 -0.02 -5.80 14.47
CA PHE A 89 -0.81 -6.51 13.47
C PHE A 89 0.06 -7.50 12.70
N SER A 90 -0.22 -8.79 12.81
CA SER A 90 0.42 -9.77 11.93
C SER A 90 -0.01 -9.58 10.47
N ASP A 91 0.84 -10.00 9.53
CA ASP A 91 0.51 -10.00 8.09
C ASP A 91 -0.82 -10.71 7.81
N GLN A 92 -1.05 -11.84 8.49
CA GLN A 92 -2.29 -12.61 8.41
C GLN A 92 -3.51 -11.81 8.87
N LYS A 93 -3.39 -11.05 9.97
CA LYS A 93 -4.51 -10.22 10.47
C LYS A 93 -4.83 -9.09 9.48
N ILE A 94 -3.82 -8.42 8.90
CA ILE A 94 -4.05 -7.37 7.90
C ILE A 94 -4.66 -7.93 6.61
N LEU A 95 -4.26 -9.14 6.21
CA LEU A 95 -4.88 -9.85 5.09
C LEU A 95 -6.37 -10.13 5.35
N GLU A 96 -6.71 -10.67 6.53
CA GLU A 96 -8.09 -10.96 6.92
C GLU A 96 -8.96 -9.70 6.94
N LEU A 97 -8.45 -8.61 7.52
CA LEU A 97 -9.13 -7.31 7.53
C LEU A 97 -9.33 -6.77 6.10
N GLY A 98 -8.31 -6.91 5.24
CA GLY A 98 -8.39 -6.52 3.84
C GLY A 98 -9.43 -7.33 3.04
N GLN A 99 -9.56 -8.63 3.31
CA GLN A 99 -10.61 -9.47 2.71
C GLN A 99 -12.00 -9.05 3.19
N GLN A 100 -12.17 -8.76 4.48
CA GLN A 100 -13.42 -8.24 5.02
C GLN A 100 -13.76 -6.86 4.42
N ALA A 101 -12.76 -6.00 4.25
CA ALA A 101 -12.89 -4.72 3.58
C ALA A 101 -13.35 -4.90 2.13
N ALA A 102 -12.75 -5.84 1.40
CA ALA A 102 -13.15 -6.15 0.03
C ALA A 102 -14.61 -6.60 -0.06
N VAL A 103 -15.07 -7.49 0.84
CA VAL A 103 -16.49 -7.89 0.93
C VAL A 103 -17.39 -6.69 1.20
N LYS A 104 -17.02 -5.88 2.21
CA LYS A 104 -17.82 -4.73 2.66
C LYS A 104 -17.92 -3.63 1.60
N GLY A 105 -16.81 -3.29 0.95
CA GLY A 105 -16.71 -2.23 -0.05
C GLY A 105 -17.06 -2.66 -1.48
N TYR A 106 -17.31 -3.95 -1.74
CA TYR A 106 -17.49 -4.47 -3.09
C TYR A 106 -18.57 -3.74 -3.90
N LYS A 107 -19.76 -3.54 -3.32
CA LYS A 107 -20.88 -2.88 -4.00
C LYS A 107 -20.56 -1.44 -4.35
N ASP A 108 -19.92 -0.71 -3.42
CA ASP A 108 -19.54 0.68 -3.60
C ASP A 108 -18.46 0.81 -4.68
N ALA A 109 -17.48 -0.10 -4.70
CA ALA A 109 -16.46 -0.13 -5.75
C ALA A 109 -17.04 -0.46 -7.13
N MET A 110 -18.00 -1.38 -7.22
CA MET A 110 -18.68 -1.68 -8.49
C MET A 110 -19.50 -0.49 -8.99
N ALA A 111 -20.08 0.29 -8.09
CA ALA A 111 -20.82 1.51 -8.42
C ALA A 111 -19.89 2.69 -8.79
N SER A 112 -18.67 2.72 -8.28
CA SER A 112 -17.73 3.83 -8.53
C SER A 112 -17.19 3.82 -9.96
N LYS A 113 -16.73 4.99 -10.45
CA LYS A 113 -16.24 5.11 -11.84
C LYS A 113 -15.00 4.26 -12.12
N ASN A 114 -14.09 4.18 -11.15
CA ASN A 114 -12.77 3.56 -11.29
C ASN A 114 -12.65 2.17 -10.66
N GLY A 115 -13.73 1.61 -10.12
CA GLY A 115 -13.69 0.30 -9.47
C GLY A 115 -13.03 0.33 -8.10
N GLN A 116 -13.04 1.48 -7.41
CA GLN A 116 -12.41 1.64 -6.10
C GLN A 116 -13.43 2.03 -5.02
N ALA A 117 -13.17 1.62 -3.79
CA ALA A 117 -13.84 2.13 -2.59
C ALA A 117 -12.84 2.19 -1.43
N ASN A 118 -13.05 3.15 -0.53
CA ASN A 118 -12.37 3.17 0.76
C ASN A 118 -13.35 2.70 1.82
N VAL A 119 -12.91 1.83 2.72
CA VAL A 119 -13.77 1.23 3.74
C VAL A 119 -12.97 0.94 5.00
N SER A 120 -13.57 1.21 6.16
CA SER A 120 -12.97 0.89 7.45
C SER A 120 -13.45 -0.46 7.97
N VAL A 121 -12.53 -1.28 8.48
CA VAL A 121 -12.78 -2.54 9.18
C VAL A 121 -11.91 -2.56 10.44
N ASP A 122 -12.53 -2.76 11.60
CA ASP A 122 -11.86 -2.69 12.92
C ASP A 122 -11.01 -1.41 13.11
N GLY A 123 -11.47 -0.29 12.56
CA GLY A 123 -10.78 1.00 12.62
C GLY A 123 -9.73 1.22 11.55
N VAL A 124 -9.19 0.16 10.92
CA VAL A 124 -8.21 0.27 9.84
C VAL A 124 -8.92 0.60 8.52
N ASN A 125 -8.48 1.67 7.86
CA ASN A 125 -9.00 2.04 6.55
C ASN A 125 -8.27 1.25 5.45
N PHE A 126 -9.05 0.71 4.52
CA PHE A 126 -8.56 0.01 3.35
C PHE A 126 -9.10 0.64 2.08
N ARG A 127 -8.25 0.76 1.08
CA ARG A 127 -8.67 0.97 -0.30
C ARG A 127 -8.78 -0.38 -0.97
N ILE A 128 -9.91 -0.64 -1.61
CA ILE A 128 -10.19 -1.88 -2.33
C ILE A 128 -10.38 -1.60 -3.82
N TYR A 129 -9.98 -2.55 -4.66
CA TYR A 129 -9.97 -2.43 -6.11
C TYR A 129 -10.72 -3.59 -6.74
N VAL A 130 -11.68 -3.30 -7.60
CA VAL A 130 -12.49 -4.29 -8.33
C VAL A 130 -12.34 -4.07 -9.84
N ASP A 131 -12.19 -5.16 -10.58
CA ASP A 131 -12.38 -5.17 -12.03
C ASP A 131 -13.87 -5.08 -12.34
N LYS A 132 -14.32 -3.96 -12.91
CA LYS A 132 -15.74 -3.74 -13.18
C LYS A 132 -16.31 -4.61 -14.29
N THR A 133 -15.47 -5.14 -15.17
CA THR A 133 -15.88 -6.00 -16.27
C THR A 133 -16.14 -7.41 -15.78
N THR A 134 -15.26 -7.93 -14.92
CA THR A 134 -15.33 -9.31 -14.42
C THR A 134 -15.96 -9.44 -13.03
N GLY A 135 -16.09 -8.35 -12.28
CA GLY A 135 -16.49 -8.37 -10.86
C GLY A 135 -15.43 -8.95 -9.93
N THR A 136 -14.18 -9.08 -10.38
CA THR A 136 -13.09 -9.67 -9.60
C THR A 136 -12.44 -8.63 -8.69
N VAL A 137 -12.30 -8.91 -7.40
CA VAL A 137 -11.48 -8.07 -6.50
C VAL A 137 -10.01 -8.24 -6.91
N ARG A 138 -9.38 -7.14 -7.35
CA ARG A 138 -8.01 -7.10 -7.89
C ARG A 138 -6.95 -6.79 -6.84
N ASN A 139 -7.23 -5.92 -5.87
CA ASN A 139 -6.31 -5.65 -4.77
C ASN A 139 -7.03 -5.01 -3.57
N PHE A 140 -6.38 -4.98 -2.42
CA PHE A 140 -6.69 -4.12 -1.28
C PHE A 140 -5.44 -3.80 -0.47
N HIS A 141 -5.38 -2.64 0.16
CA HIS A 141 -4.30 -2.28 1.09
C HIS A 141 -4.73 -1.21 2.10
N PRO A 142 -4.06 -1.10 3.27
CA PRO A 142 -4.25 0.02 4.20
C PRO A 142 -4.04 1.37 3.50
N ASN A 143 -4.85 2.37 3.84
CA ASN A 143 -4.84 3.67 3.16
C ASN A 143 -5.16 4.85 4.07
#